data_AF-A0A950X4N8-F1
#
_entry.id   AF-A0A950X4N8-F1
#
_cell.length_a   1.000
_cell.length_b   1.000
_cell.length_c   1.000
_cell.angle_alpha   90.00
_cell.angle_beta   90.00
_cell.angle_gamma   90.00
#
_symmetry.space_group_name_H-M   'P 1'
#
loop_
_entity.id
_entity.type
_entity.pdbx_description
1 polymer ?
#
loop_
_entity_poly.entity_id
_entity_poly.type
_entity_poly.pdbx_seq_one_letter_code
_entity_poly.pdbx_strand_id
1 'polypeptide(L)'
;KMQVTYRNQEIRYSCQRRGSSAVLVYEFRPLNNIGEAKIGSLEFFLIERYRLFCFRRGRLLTGRVYHSPYLLREAIVTNFDKHLFSLNRLPAPAGLPNSVLYSPGVDVTVYPIESAH
;
A
#
# COMPACT_ATOMS: atom_id res chain seq x y z
N LYS A 1 11.71 5.44 -6.95
CA LYS A 1 11.01 5.36 -8.25
C LYS A 1 9.90 4.31 -8.12
N MET A 2 8.74 4.51 -8.75
CA MET A 2 7.65 3.53 -8.78
C MET A 2 7.20 3.36 -10.22
N GLN A 3 6.81 2.15 -10.60
CA GLN A 3 6.30 1.82 -11.93
C GLN A 3 5.26 0.72 -11.82
N VAL A 4 4.22 0.81 -12.65
CA VAL A 4 3.24 -0.25 -12.85
C VAL A 4 3.26 -0.63 -14.32
N THR A 5 3.26 -1.93 -14.61
CA THR A 5 3.11 -2.46 -15.97
C THR A 5 2.02 -3.53 -15.98
N TYR A 6 1.28 -3.59 -17.07
CA TYR A 6 0.17 -4.52 -17.26
C TYR A 6 0.55 -5.50 -18.37
N ARG A 7 0.40 -6.81 -18.11
CA ARG A 7 0.60 -7.85 -19.12
C ARG A 7 -0.51 -8.89 -18.99
N ASN A 8 -1.35 -9.01 -20.02
CA ASN A 8 -2.57 -9.83 -19.98
C ASN A 8 -3.45 -9.44 -18.77
N GLN A 9 -3.60 -10.36 -17.81
CA GLN A 9 -4.35 -10.14 -16.57
C GLN A 9 -3.43 -9.88 -15.36
N GLU A 10 -2.12 -9.87 -15.54
CA GLU A 10 -1.15 -9.70 -14.47
C GLU A 10 -0.69 -8.23 -14.39
N ILE A 11 -0.63 -7.74 -13.16
CA ILE A 11 -0.12 -6.43 -12.81
C ILE A 11 1.23 -6.64 -12.14
N ARG A 12 2.25 -5.99 -12.68
CA ARG A 12 3.58 -5.90 -12.06
C ARG A 12 3.79 -4.50 -11.53
N TYR A 13 3.91 -4.39 -10.21
CA TYR A 13 4.31 -3.17 -9.52
C TYR A 13 5.78 -3.29 -9.10
N SER A 14 6.59 -2.30 -9.46
CA SER A 14 7.97 -2.21 -9.00
C SER A 14 8.22 -0.88 -8.30
N CYS A 15 9.00 -0.95 -7.23
CA CYS A 15 9.38 0.24 -6.49
C CYS A 15 10.82 0.17 -5.99
N GLN A 16 11.44 1.35 -5.90
CA GLN A 16 12.80 1.52 -5.42
C GLN A 16 12.81 2.67 -4.43
N ARG A 17 13.23 2.37 -3.19
CA ARG A 17 13.41 3.37 -2.14
C ARG A 17 14.60 4.26 -2.49
N ARG A 18 14.46 5.58 -2.31
CA ARG A 18 15.56 6.52 -2.53
C ARG A 18 16.73 6.17 -1.60
N GLY A 19 17.93 6.08 -2.17
CA GLY A 19 19.15 5.69 -1.43
C GLY A 19 19.34 4.17 -1.27
N SER A 20 18.45 3.34 -1.85
CA SER A 20 18.63 1.89 -1.92
C SER A 20 18.86 1.45 -3.37
N SER A 21 19.77 0.49 -3.58
CA SER A 21 19.93 -0.21 -4.87
C SER A 21 18.88 -1.31 -5.08
N ALA A 22 18.17 -1.73 -4.03
CA ALA A 22 17.16 -2.78 -4.12
C ALA A 22 15.91 -2.27 -4.84
N VAL A 23 15.49 -3.02 -5.86
CA VAL A 23 14.21 -2.85 -6.55
C VAL A 23 13.28 -3.95 -6.05
N LEU A 24 12.18 -3.56 -5.43
CA LEU A 24 11.15 -4.48 -4.97
C LEU A 24 10.14 -4.69 -6.09
N VAL A 25 9.68 -5.93 -6.22
CA VAL A 25 8.72 -6.34 -7.27
C VAL A 25 7.56 -7.09 -6.65
N TYR A 26 6.36 -6.77 -7.11
CA TYR A 26 5.11 -7.42 -6.74
C TYR A 26 4.35 -7.74 -8.02
N GLU A 27 3.95 -9.00 -8.17
CA GLU A 27 3.18 -9.48 -9.31
C GLU A 27 1.92 -10.15 -8.79
N PHE A 28 0.79 -9.71 -9.32
CA PHE A 28 -0.51 -10.18 -8.88
C PHE A 28 -1.55 -10.03 -9.98
N ARG A 29 -2.61 -10.82 -9.86
CA ARG A 29 -3.77 -10.80 -10.74
C ARG A 29 -5.03 -10.47 -9.94
N PRO A 30 -5.69 -9.32 -10.21
CA PRO A 30 -6.98 -9.01 -9.62
C PRO A 30 -8.05 -10.04 -10.01
N LEU A 31 -8.93 -10.36 -9.07
CA LEU A 31 -10.07 -11.27 -9.20
C LEU A 31 -11.39 -10.50 -9.11
N ASN A 32 -12.36 -10.99 -8.34
CA ASN A 32 -13.69 -10.40 -8.26
C ASN A 32 -13.69 -9.08 -7.49
N ASN A 33 -14.60 -8.19 -7.86
CA ASN A 33 -14.90 -6.99 -7.08
C ASN A 33 -15.69 -7.41 -5.84
N ILE A 34 -15.21 -6.96 -4.67
CA ILE A 34 -15.83 -7.24 -3.37
C ILE A 34 -16.41 -5.97 -2.72
N GLY A 35 -16.39 -4.84 -3.43
CA GLY A 35 -16.97 -3.57 -3.00
C GLY A 35 -16.06 -2.80 -2.06
N GLU A 36 -16.67 -1.94 -1.25
CA GLU A 36 -15.98 -1.17 -0.21
C GLU A 36 -15.74 -2.04 1.03
N ALA A 37 -14.70 -1.71 1.80
CA ALA A 37 -14.44 -2.38 3.05
C ALA A 37 -15.58 -2.14 4.06
N LYS A 38 -16.02 -3.19 4.76
CA LYS A 38 -17.04 -3.07 5.80
C LYS A 38 -16.48 -2.33 7.02
N ILE A 39 -17.15 -1.27 7.47
CA ILE A 39 -16.79 -0.55 8.70
C ILE A 39 -16.60 -1.53 9.87
N GLY A 40 -15.46 -1.41 10.55
CA GLY A 40 -15.08 -2.29 11.66
C GLY A 40 -14.39 -3.60 11.25
N SER A 41 -14.23 -3.89 9.96
CA SER A 41 -13.43 -5.03 9.48
C SER A 41 -11.93 -4.73 9.47
N LEU A 42 -11.11 -5.78 9.36
CA LEU A 42 -9.67 -5.63 9.22
C LEU A 42 -9.30 -4.88 7.93
N GLU A 43 -10.01 -5.16 6.84
CA GLU A 43 -9.82 -4.50 5.54
C GLU A 43 -10.06 -3.00 5.65
N PHE A 44 -11.12 -2.60 6.36
CA PHE A 44 -11.41 -1.19 6.59
C PHE A 44 -10.28 -0.53 7.38
N PHE A 45 -9.81 -1.18 8.45
CA PHE A 45 -8.68 -0.69 9.24
C PHE A 45 -7.38 -0.54 8.42
N LEU A 46 -7.09 -1.48 7.51
CA LEU A 46 -5.86 -1.48 6.73
C LEU A 46 -5.89 -0.49 5.56
N ILE A 47 -7.05 -0.32 4.91
CA ILE A 47 -7.14 0.39 3.63
C ILE A 47 -7.67 1.81 3.78
N GLU A 48 -8.66 2.06 4.65
CA GLU A 48 -9.33 3.37 4.77
C GLU A 48 -8.54 4.34 5.67
N ARG A 49 -7.37 4.78 5.17
CA ARG A 49 -6.42 5.63 5.90
C ARG A 49 -6.51 7.09 5.50
N TYR A 50 -7.32 7.84 6.22
CA TYR A 50 -7.56 9.28 6.00
C TYR A 50 -6.56 10.23 6.69
N ARG A 51 -5.52 9.69 7.32
CA ARG A 51 -4.46 10.50 7.96
C ARG A 51 -3.10 9.85 7.78
N LEU A 52 -2.12 10.67 7.39
CA LEU A 52 -0.73 10.28 7.24
C LEU A 52 0.10 10.83 8.39
N PHE A 53 1.18 10.12 8.70
CA PHE A 53 2.17 10.51 9.69
C PHE A 53 3.57 10.36 9.10
N CYS A 54 4.47 11.28 9.42
CA CYS A 54 5.88 11.13 9.12
C CYS A 54 6.75 11.80 10.18
N PHE A 55 7.97 11.31 10.36
CA PHE A 55 8.94 11.92 11.27
C PHE A 55 10.04 12.59 10.46
N ARG A 56 10.23 13.90 10.63
CA ARG A 56 11.21 14.67 9.86
C ARG A 56 11.83 15.75 10.72
N ARG A 57 13.17 15.83 10.71
CA ARG A 57 13.94 16.85 11.45
C ARG A 57 13.54 16.96 12.93
N GLY A 58 13.39 15.82 13.60
CA GLY A 58 13.04 15.76 15.03
C GLY A 58 11.59 16.06 15.37
N ARG A 59 10.71 16.23 14.37
CA ARG A 59 9.29 16.53 14.57
C ARG A 59 8.41 15.43 13.98
N LEU A 60 7.40 15.02 14.74
CA LEU A 60 6.29 14.24 14.20
C LEU A 60 5.37 15.20 13.44
N LEU A 61 5.09 14.86 12.19
CA LEU A 61 4.22 15.60 11.30
C LEU A 61 3.03 14.72 10.92
N THR A 62 1.91 15.36 10.62
CA THR A 62 0.67 14.70 10.26
C THR A 62 -0.07 15.47 9.19
N GLY A 63 -0.85 14.79 8.36
CA GLY A 63 -1.60 15.42 7.28
C GLY A 63 -2.89 14.67 7.00
N ARG A 64 -3.95 15.40 6.69
CA ARG A 64 -5.24 14.81 6.30
C ARG A 64 -5.19 14.39 4.84
N VAL A 65 -5.80 13.25 4.58
CA VAL A 65 -6.01 12.74 3.23
C VAL A 65 -7.50 12.52 3.05
N TYR A 66 -8.01 12.98 1.92
CA TYR A 66 -9.37 12.69 1.49
C TYR A 66 -9.33 11.89 0.19
N HIS A 67 -10.14 10.85 0.16
CA HIS A 67 -10.46 10.05 -1.01
C HIS A 67 -11.85 9.44 -0.82
N SER A 68 -12.50 9.05 -1.91
CA SER A 68 -13.65 8.14 -1.81
C SER A 68 -13.19 6.78 -1.25
N PRO A 69 -14.06 6.01 -0.58
CA PRO A 69 -13.73 4.65 -0.17
C PRO A 69 -13.13 3.83 -1.31
N TYR A 70 -12.17 2.97 -1.00
CA TYR A 70 -11.52 2.16 -2.01
C TYR A 70 -12.45 1.05 -2.47
N LEU A 71 -12.68 0.94 -3.78
CA LEU A 71 -13.28 -0.26 -4.36
C LEU A 71 -12.23 -1.37 -4.38
N LEU A 72 -12.52 -2.46 -3.67
CA LEU A 72 -11.61 -3.57 -3.46
C LEU A 72 -11.91 -4.74 -4.40
N ARG A 73 -10.85 -5.44 -4.75
CA ARG A 73 -10.87 -6.73 -5.42
C ARG A 73 -10.01 -7.70 -4.64
N GLU A 74 -10.43 -8.96 -4.60
CA GLU A 74 -9.50 -10.05 -4.27
C GLU A 74 -8.36 -10.09 -5.31
N ALA A 75 -7.21 -10.64 -4.95
CA ALA A 75 -6.14 -10.86 -5.90
C ALA A 75 -5.34 -12.11 -5.57
N ILE A 76 -4.83 -12.77 -6.61
CA ILE A 76 -3.82 -13.82 -6.49
C ILE A 76 -2.46 -13.17 -6.66
N VAL A 77 -1.60 -13.32 -5.67
CA VAL A 77 -0.21 -12.86 -5.72
C VAL A 77 0.68 -14.00 -6.22
N THR A 78 1.44 -13.73 -7.27
CA THR A 78 2.39 -14.68 -7.88
C THR A 78 3.83 -14.36 -7.45
N ASN A 79 4.10 -13.09 -7.14
CA ASN A 79 5.38 -12.63 -6.62
C ASN A 79 5.17 -11.51 -5.59
N PHE A 80 5.85 -11.58 -4.45
CA PHE A 80 5.82 -10.52 -3.45
C PHE A 80 7.15 -10.41 -2.73
N ASP A 81 7.77 -9.24 -2.87
CA ASP A 81 9.08 -8.99 -2.29
C ASP A 81 8.98 -8.67 -0.78
N LYS A 82 9.65 -9.51 0.04
CA LYS A 82 9.74 -9.38 1.50
C LYS A 82 10.87 -8.46 1.97
N HIS A 83 11.73 -7.97 1.08
CA HIS A 83 12.83 -7.07 1.43
C HIS A 83 12.33 -5.73 2.00
N LEU A 84 11.05 -5.38 1.79
CA LEU A 84 10.41 -4.25 2.45
C LEU A 84 10.52 -4.32 3.98
N PHE A 85 10.46 -5.51 4.57
CA PHE A 85 10.59 -5.68 6.02
C PHE A 85 12.00 -5.33 6.49
N SER A 86 13.05 -5.86 5.84
CA SER A 86 14.43 -5.56 6.22
C SER A 86 14.79 -4.08 5.99
N LEU A 87 14.25 -3.45 4.93
CA LEU A 87 14.39 -2.00 4.69
C LEU A 87 13.83 -1.14 5.82
N ASN A 88 12.92 -1.69 6.63
CA ASN A 88 12.36 -1.03 7.81
C ASN A 88 12.85 -1.67 9.13
N ARG A 89 13.91 -2.49 9.10
CA ARG A 89 14.49 -3.18 10.26
C ARG A 89 13.50 -4.10 10.98
N LEU A 90 12.59 -4.70 10.23
CA LEU A 90 11.62 -5.68 10.71
C LEU A 90 12.04 -7.07 10.24
N PRO A 91 11.75 -8.13 11.03
CA PRO A 91 11.91 -9.49 10.57
C PRO A 91 10.94 -9.75 9.41
N ALA A 92 11.40 -10.48 8.39
CA ALA A 92 10.54 -10.90 7.30
C ALA A 92 9.55 -11.97 7.81
N PRO A 93 8.25 -11.87 7.48
CA PRO A 93 7.28 -12.86 7.91
C PRO A 93 7.51 -14.21 7.22
N ALA A 94 7.25 -15.29 7.96
CA ALA A 94 7.19 -16.64 7.41
C ALA A 94 5.91 -16.84 6.59
N GLY A 95 5.98 -17.67 5.55
CA GLY A 95 4.80 -18.04 4.75
C GLY A 95 4.32 -16.99 3.75
N LEU A 96 3.09 -17.21 3.26
CA LEU A 96 2.37 -16.36 2.32
C LEU A 96 1.63 -15.23 3.06
N PRO A 97 1.27 -14.12 2.36
CA PRO A 97 0.47 -13.07 2.99
C PRO A 97 -0.89 -13.61 3.47
N ASN A 98 -1.33 -13.20 4.66
CA ASN A 98 -2.63 -13.58 5.20
C ASN A 98 -3.81 -12.87 4.51
N SER A 99 -3.56 -11.74 3.85
CA SER A 99 -4.57 -10.96 3.13
C SER A 99 -3.93 -10.36 1.89
N VAL A 100 -4.64 -10.44 0.76
CA VAL A 100 -4.22 -9.92 -0.54
C VAL A 100 -5.41 -9.22 -1.19
N LEU A 101 -5.32 -7.89 -1.29
CA LEU A 101 -6.35 -7.05 -1.86
C LEU A 101 -5.74 -6.12 -2.90
N TYR A 102 -6.53 -5.79 -3.90
CA TYR A 102 -6.19 -4.83 -4.93
C TYR A 102 -7.28 -3.77 -5.05
N SER A 103 -6.86 -2.53 -5.32
CA SER A 103 -7.76 -1.46 -5.75
C SER A 103 -7.18 -0.79 -7.00
N PRO A 104 -8.00 -0.41 -8.00
CA PRO A 104 -7.54 0.35 -9.16
C PRO A 104 -7.04 1.76 -8.79
N GLY A 105 -7.28 2.21 -7.56
CA GLY A 105 -6.93 3.55 -7.10
C GLY A 105 -8.14 4.47 -7.10
N VAL A 106 -7.97 5.61 -6.42
CA VAL A 106 -8.96 6.68 -6.25
C VAL A 106 -8.22 8.02 -6.36
N ASP A 107 -8.95 9.08 -6.66
CA ASP A 107 -8.39 10.42 -6.58
C ASP A 107 -8.13 10.80 -5.12
N VAL A 108 -6.91 11.27 -4.86
CA VAL A 108 -6.43 11.57 -3.51
C VAL A 108 -6.14 13.06 -3.38
N THR A 109 -6.81 13.69 -2.40
CA THR A 109 -6.50 15.06 -1.97
C THR A 109 -5.68 15.02 -0.68
N VAL A 110 -4.49 15.61 -0.72
CA VAL A 110 -3.62 15.74 0.46
C VAL A 110 -3.64 17.19 0.93
N TYR A 111 -4.11 17.41 2.15
CA TYR A 111 -4.15 18.73 2.79
C TYR A 111 -2.77 19.10 3.36
N PRO A 112 -2.53 20.39 3.70
CA PRO A 112 -1.28 20.82 4.30
C PRO A 112 -0.85 19.95 5.49
N ILE A 113 0.44 19.62 5.53
CA ILE A 113 1.04 18.86 6.63
C ILE A 113 1.33 19.81 7.79
N GLU A 114 0.95 19.40 8.99
CA GLU A 114 1.11 20.12 10.24
C GLU A 114 1.95 19.32 11.25
N SER A 115 2.42 19.98 12.31
CA SER A 115 3.03 19.27 13.44
C SER A 115 1.98 18.40 14.13
N ALA A 116 2.31 17.17 14.47
CA ALA A 116 1.47 16.39 15.38
C ALA A 116 1.65 16.96 16.79
N HIS A 117 0.55 17.42 17.39
CA HIS A 117 0.50 17.90 18.76
C HIS A 117 0.53 16.74 19.76
#